data_AF-A0AAE1K569-F1
#
_entry.id   AF-A0AAE1K569-F1
#
_cell.length_a   1.000
_cell.length_b   1.000
_cell.length_c   1.000
_cell.angle_alpha   90.00
_cell.angle_beta   90.00
_cell.angle_gamma   90.00
#
_symmetry.space_group_name_H-M   'P 1'
#
loop_
_entity.id
_entity.type
_entity.pdbx_description
1 polymer ?
#
loop_
_entity_poly.entity_id
_entity_poly.type
_entity_poly.pdbx_seq_one_letter_code
_entity_poly.pdbx_strand_id
1 'polypeptide(L)'
;MFIPLMDKDLHGRRVIITRPGLEDPRETKVDDLMKACMLIMDVFLEDDEDVTITGVTFVEDVKELSMAHVVTFTPVMVKKMMTLIQVQTNNKGDAYADTNYSKISHLECNGNR
;
A
#
# COMPACT_ATOMS: atom_id res chain seq x y z
N MET A 1 7.31 5.99 3.21
CA MET A 1 7.95 4.82 3.86
C MET A 1 6.98 3.66 3.73
N PHE A 2 7.46 2.48 3.32
CA PHE A 2 6.66 1.25 3.27
C PHE A 2 7.08 0.31 4.39
N ILE A 3 6.10 -0.20 5.13
CA ILE A 3 6.30 -1.16 6.20
C ILE A 3 5.45 -2.40 5.90
N PRO A 4 6.06 -3.49 5.41
CA PRO A 4 5.38 -4.77 5.32
C PRO A 4 5.13 -5.33 6.72
N LEU A 5 3.89 -5.72 7.02
CA LEU A 5 3.58 -6.46 8.24
C LEU A 5 3.89 -7.95 8.06
N MET A 6 4.41 -8.56 9.12
CA MET A 6 4.65 -10.01 9.14
C MET A 6 3.32 -10.79 9.23
N ASP A 7 2.38 -10.26 10.01
CA ASP A 7 1.07 -10.90 10.21
C ASP A 7 0.11 -10.64 9.05
N LYS A 8 -0.70 -11.66 8.74
CA LYS A 8 -1.82 -11.55 7.79
C LYS A 8 -3.02 -10.90 8.49
N ASP A 9 -3.88 -10.28 7.69
CA ASP A 9 -5.17 -9.78 8.20
C ASP A 9 -6.17 -10.93 8.46
N LEU A 10 -7.37 -10.59 8.93
CA LEU A 10 -8.44 -11.56 9.21
C LEU A 10 -8.90 -12.36 7.97
N HIS A 11 -8.55 -11.91 6.76
CA HIS A 11 -8.88 -12.55 5.49
C HIS A 11 -7.68 -13.28 4.87
N GLY A 12 -6.56 -13.42 5.61
CA GLY A 12 -5.35 -14.09 5.12
C GLY A 12 -4.55 -13.26 4.11
N ARG A 13 -4.77 -11.95 4.04
CA ARG A 13 -4.09 -11.03 3.11
C ARG A 13 -2.82 -10.48 3.76
N ARG A 14 -1.78 -10.25 2.95
CA ARG A 14 -0.59 -9.52 3.40
C ARG A 14 -0.92 -8.03 3.53
N VAL A 15 -0.38 -7.36 4.54
CA VAL A 15 -0.66 -5.94 4.79
C VAL A 15 0.60 -5.11 4.61
N ILE A 16 0.49 -4.03 3.84
CA ILE A 16 1.53 -3.03 3.65
C ILE A 16 1.01 -1.71 4.20
N ILE A 17 1.73 -1.13 5.17
CA ILE A 17 1.40 0.19 5.72
C ILE A 17 2.31 1.24 5.08
N THR A 18 1.72 2.35 4.66
CA THR A 18 2.43 3.51 4.14
C THR A 18 2.04 4.77 4.89
N ARG A 19 2.99 5.68 5.08
CA ARG A 19 2.72 7.03 5.61
C ARG A 19 3.41 8.06 4.72
N PRO A 20 2.76 8.49 3.63
CA PRO A 20 3.36 9.45 2.70
C PRO A 20 3.53 10.86 3.29
N GLY A 21 2.75 11.25 4.31
CA GLY A 21 2.77 12.60 4.86
C GLY A 21 3.99 12.97 5.73
N LEU A 22 4.80 11.99 6.15
CA LEU A 22 6.01 12.22 6.95
C LEU A 22 7.28 12.46 6.10
N GLU A 23 7.24 12.12 4.81
CA GLU A 23 8.42 12.21 3.94
C GLU A 23 8.52 13.60 3.33
N ASP A 24 9.73 14.16 3.19
CA ASP A 24 9.88 15.43 2.45
C ASP A 24 9.64 15.16 0.95
N PRO A 25 8.62 15.77 0.32
CA PRO A 25 8.30 15.57 -1.08
C PRO A 25 9.37 16.13 -2.04
N ARG A 26 10.32 16.93 -1.54
CA ARG A 26 11.44 17.48 -2.34
C ARG A 26 12.62 16.52 -2.42
N GLU A 27 12.78 15.69 -1.40
CA GLU A 27 13.87 14.72 -1.30
C GLU A 27 13.44 13.35 -1.82
N THR A 28 12.15 13.02 -1.68
CA THR A 28 11.62 11.71 -2.02
C THR A 28 11.17 11.64 -3.48
N LYS A 29 11.81 10.77 -4.26
CA LYS A 29 11.36 10.46 -5.63
C LYS A 29 10.23 9.42 -5.59
N VAL A 30 9.05 9.83 -6.04
CA VAL A 30 7.87 8.94 -6.15
C VAL A 30 8.16 7.71 -7.02
N ASP A 31 9.03 7.82 -8.03
CA ASP A 31 9.49 6.69 -8.85
C ASP A 31 10.19 5.60 -8.02
N ASP A 32 11.07 5.99 -7.10
CA ASP A 32 11.82 5.04 -6.29
C ASP A 32 10.92 4.44 -5.21
N LEU A 33 9.96 5.22 -4.70
CA LEU A 33 8.89 4.74 -3.84
C LEU A 33 8.04 3.66 -4.55
N MET A 34 7.63 3.89 -5.78
CA MET A 34 6.89 2.88 -6.55
C MET A 34 7.70 1.60 -6.82
N LYS A 35 8.99 1.73 -7.16
CA LYS A 35 9.86 0.55 -7.34
C LYS A 35 10.00 -0.25 -6.06
N ALA A 36 10.19 0.43 -4.92
CA ALA A 36 10.26 -0.24 -3.62
C ALA A 36 8.97 -1.01 -3.31
N CYS A 37 7.81 -0.41 -3.61
CA CYS A 37 6.51 -1.07 -3.48
C CYS A 37 6.41 -2.34 -4.34
N MET A 38 6.88 -2.28 -5.59
CA MET A 38 6.92 -3.44 -6.49
C MET A 38 7.84 -4.54 -5.96
N LEU A 39 9.04 -4.20 -5.49
CA LEU A 39 9.98 -5.18 -4.92
C LEU A 39 9.40 -5.88 -3.69
N ILE A 40 8.69 -5.17 -2.82
CA ILE A 40 8.01 -5.77 -1.66
C ILE A 40 6.90 -6.71 -2.13
N MET A 41 6.14 -6.34 -3.15
CA MET A 41 5.12 -7.21 -3.74
C MET A 41 5.72 -8.46 -4.38
N ASP A 42 6.85 -8.35 -5.09
CA ASP A 42 7.55 -9.49 -5.69
C ASP A 42 8.00 -10.47 -4.61
N VAL A 43 8.60 -9.97 -3.51
CA VAL A 43 8.98 -10.80 -2.36
C VAL A 43 7.76 -11.50 -1.74
N PHE A 44 6.63 -10.82 -1.60
CA PHE A 44 5.40 -11.44 -1.07
C PHE A 44 4.83 -12.52 -1.98
N LEU A 45 4.97 -12.38 -3.29
CA LEU A 45 4.56 -13.39 -4.26
C LEU A 45 5.48 -14.61 -4.26
N GLU A 46 6.77 -14.42 -3.95
CA GLU A 46 7.75 -15.52 -3.83
C GLU A 46 7.63 -16.25 -2.49
N ASP A 47 7.44 -15.53 -1.39
CA ASP A 47 7.42 -16.11 -0.03
C ASP A 47 6.11 -16.86 0.28
N ASP A 48 4.99 -16.48 -0.32
CA ASP A 48 3.68 -16.98 0.07
C ASP A 48 2.74 -17.14 -1.12
N GLU A 49 2.55 -18.38 -1.55
CA GLU A 49 1.69 -18.74 -2.67
C GLU A 49 0.22 -18.33 -2.43
N ASP A 50 -0.22 -18.27 -1.16
CA ASP A 50 -1.57 -17.84 -0.80
C ASP A 50 -1.85 -16.40 -1.23
N VAL A 51 -0.82 -15.54 -1.33
CA VAL A 51 -0.96 -14.13 -1.75
C VAL A 51 -1.49 -14.03 -3.18
N THR A 52 -1.28 -15.05 -4.00
CA THR A 52 -1.89 -15.11 -5.34
C THR A 52 -3.42 -15.21 -5.26
N ILE A 53 -3.96 -15.83 -4.21
CA ILE A 53 -5.40 -16.03 -3.99
C ILE A 53 -5.98 -14.95 -3.08
N THR A 54 -5.40 -14.74 -1.89
CA THR A 54 -5.91 -13.80 -0.87
C THR A 54 -5.63 -12.35 -1.23
N GLY A 55 -4.48 -12.08 -1.86
CA GLY A 55 -4.06 -10.74 -2.25
C GLY A 55 -3.31 -9.96 -1.16
N VAL A 56 -3.19 -8.65 -1.39
CA VAL A 56 -2.43 -7.72 -0.56
C VAL A 56 -3.31 -6.50 -0.24
N THR A 57 -3.26 -6.03 1.00
CA THR A 57 -3.96 -4.84 1.48
C THR A 57 -2.97 -3.70 1.71
N PHE A 58 -3.27 -2.53 1.16
CA PHE A 58 -2.51 -1.30 1.39
C PHE A 58 -3.25 -0.42 2.39
N VAL A 59 -2.56 0.00 3.46
CA VAL A 59 -3.07 0.93 4.46
C VAL A 59 -2.25 2.19 4.41
N GLU A 60 -2.86 3.29 3.97
CA GLU A 60 -2.16 4.57 3.81
C GLU A 60 -2.60 5.57 4.88
N ASP A 61 -1.66 6.01 5.72
CA ASP A 61 -1.88 7.08 6.68
C ASP A 61 -1.65 8.45 6.03
N VAL A 62 -2.75 9.11 5.67
CA VAL A 62 -2.76 10.40 4.97
C VAL A 62 -2.87 11.62 5.90
N LYS A 63 -2.71 11.46 7.23
CA LYS A 63 -2.96 12.52 8.21
C LYS A 63 -2.13 13.79 7.99
N GLU A 64 -0.94 13.68 7.42
CA GLU A 64 -0.01 14.81 7.19
C GLU A 64 0.22 15.09 5.69
N LEU A 65 -0.69 14.62 4.84
CA LEU A 65 -0.57 14.82 3.40
C LEU A 65 -0.80 16.30 3.02
N SER A 66 0.29 17.02 2.75
CA SER A 66 0.25 18.37 2.18
C SER A 66 0.05 18.38 0.66
N MET A 67 -0.50 19.47 0.10
CA MET A 67 -0.60 19.69 -1.36
C MET A 67 0.74 19.53 -2.07
N ALA A 68 1.86 19.83 -1.41
CA ALA A 68 3.21 19.61 -1.94
C ALA A 68 3.44 18.14 -2.34
N HIS A 69 2.94 17.19 -1.55
CA HIS A 69 2.98 15.77 -1.90
C HIS A 69 2.09 15.48 -3.10
N VAL A 70 0.90 16.08 -3.18
CA VAL A 70 -0.03 15.86 -4.31
C VAL A 70 0.60 16.30 -5.64
N VAL A 71 1.31 17.42 -5.67
CA VAL A 71 1.95 17.91 -6.91
C VAL A 71 3.08 16.98 -7.40
N THR A 72 3.67 16.16 -6.53
CA THR A 72 4.68 15.17 -6.94
C THR A 72 4.08 14.01 -7.74
N PHE A 73 2.76 13.78 -7.66
CA PHE A 73 2.07 12.80 -8.50
C PHE A 73 1.79 13.39 -9.87
N THR A 74 2.71 13.17 -10.81
CA THR A 74 2.50 13.57 -12.20
C THR A 74 1.36 12.78 -12.85
N PRO A 75 0.61 13.33 -13.81
CA PRO A 75 -0.48 12.62 -14.49
C PRO A 75 -0.04 11.31 -15.16
N VAL A 76 1.20 11.27 -15.67
CA VAL A 76 1.81 10.06 -16.24
C VAL A 76 1.97 8.98 -15.18
N MET A 77 2.38 9.36 -13.97
CA MET A 77 2.54 8.45 -12.85
C MET A 77 1.21 7.90 -12.36
N VAL A 78 0.21 8.78 -12.20
CA VAL A 78 -1.14 8.39 -11.81
C VAL A 78 -1.70 7.38 -12.82
N LYS A 79 -1.51 7.60 -14.13
CA LYS A 79 -1.93 6.65 -15.16
C LYS A 79 -1.25 5.28 -15.00
N LYS A 80 0.06 5.25 -14.70
CA LYS A 80 0.79 3.99 -14.42
C LYS A 80 0.23 3.29 -13.19
N MET A 81 0.04 4.00 -12.08
CA MET A 81 -0.55 3.45 -10.85
C MET A 81 -1.94 2.86 -11.11
N MET A 82 -2.81 3.61 -11.80
CA MET A 82 -4.15 3.14 -12.15
C MET A 82 -4.11 1.90 -13.04
N THR A 83 -3.18 1.85 -14.00
CA THR A 83 -3.02 0.66 -14.85
C THR A 83 -2.58 -0.55 -14.04
N LEU A 84 -1.65 -0.38 -13.09
CA LEU A 84 -1.19 -1.46 -12.21
C LEU A 84 -2.33 -2.01 -11.36
N ILE A 85 -3.05 -1.12 -10.67
CA ILE A 85 -4.21 -1.48 -9.86
C ILE A 85 -5.24 -2.19 -10.74
N GLN A 86 -5.53 -1.64 -11.93
CA GLN A 86 -6.52 -2.22 -12.83
C GLN A 86 -6.10 -3.61 -13.34
N VAL A 87 -4.84 -3.81 -13.73
CA VAL A 87 -4.33 -5.13 -14.14
C VAL A 87 -4.37 -6.13 -12.97
N GLN A 88 -4.02 -5.69 -11.75
CA GLN A 88 -4.13 -6.53 -10.55
C GLN A 88 -5.58 -6.92 -10.26
N THR A 89 -6.53 -5.99 -10.42
CA THR A 89 -7.96 -6.28 -10.25
C THR A 89 -8.55 -7.11 -11.39
N ASN A 90 -8.02 -7.00 -12.62
CA ASN A 90 -8.53 -7.78 -13.77
C ASN A 90 -8.01 -9.22 -13.78
N ASN A 91 -6.82 -9.47 -13.23
CA ASN A 91 -6.25 -10.81 -13.14
C ASN A 91 -6.82 -11.64 -11.98
N LYS A 92 -7.66 -11.05 -11.12
CA LYS A 92 -8.24 -11.73 -9.96
C LYS A 92 -9.71 -11.36 -9.86
N GLY A 93 -10.59 -12.32 -10.13
CA GLY A 93 -12.04 -12.15 -10.05
C GLY A 93 -12.57 -11.66 -8.70
N ASP A 94 -11.79 -11.70 -7.62
CA ASP A 94 -12.24 -11.35 -6.27
C ASP A 94 -11.19 -10.65 -5.38
N ALA A 95 -10.03 -10.22 -5.91
CA ALA A 95 -9.05 -9.49 -5.10
C ALA A 95 -9.47 -8.01 -4.96
N TYR A 96 -10.41 -7.80 -4.06
CA TYR A 96 -10.81 -6.51 -3.54
C TYR A 96 -9.56 -5.81 -2.97
N ALA A 97 -8.95 -4.94 -3.78
CA ALA A 97 -8.08 -3.87 -3.32
C ALA A 97 -8.96 -2.94 -2.49
N ASP A 98 -9.18 -3.34 -1.25
CA ASP A 98 -9.89 -2.55 -0.28
C ASP A 98 -8.98 -1.38 0.07
N THR A 99 -9.06 -0.30 -0.71
CA THR A 99 -8.55 1.02 -0.29
C THR A 99 -9.49 1.56 0.78
N ASN A 100 -9.69 0.79 1.83
CA ASN A 100 -10.46 1.19 2.97
C ASN A 100 -9.61 2.26 3.66
N TYR A 101 -9.97 3.52 3.44
CA TYR A 101 -9.58 4.67 4.24
C TYR A 101 -10.13 4.48 5.67
N SER A 102 -9.67 3.44 6.36
CA SER A 102 -9.90 3.29 7.78
C SER A 102 -8.87 4.17 8.47
N LYS A 103 -9.35 5.22 9.16
CA LYS A 103 -8.52 5.91 10.14
C LYS A 103 -7.86 4.85 11.01
N ILE A 104 -6.54 4.95 11.17
CA ILE A 104 -5.76 4.18 12.16
C ILE A 104 -6.10 4.70 13.58
N SER A 105 -7.38 4.73 13.93
CA SER A 105 -7.89 5.08 15.26
C SER A 105 -8.39 3.84 16.02
N HIS A 106 -8.32 2.65 15.42
CA HIS A 106 -8.75 1.39 16.05
C HIS A 106 -7.62 0.41 16.37
N LEU A 107 -6.35 0.76 16.12
CA LEU A 107 -5.20 -0.02 16.58
C LEU A 107 -4.55 0.54 17.86
N GLU A 108 -5.10 1.61 18.43
CA GLU A 108 -4.80 1.97 19.81
C GLU A 108 -5.67 1.13 20.76
N CYS A 109 -4.99 0.42 21.65
CA CYS A 109 -5.53 -0.22 22.85
C CYS A 109 -6.15 -1.62 22.67
N ASN A 110 -5.28 -2.62 22.54
CA ASN A 110 -5.40 -3.78 23.44
C ASN A 110 -4.03 -4.32 23.85
N GLY A 111 -3.24 -3.44 24.45
CA GLY A 111 -2.03 -3.77 25.19
C GLY A 111 -2.20 -3.35 26.64
N ASN A 112 -3.19 -3.93 27.36
CA ASN A 112 -3.17 -3.99 28.82
C ASN A 112 -4.24 -4.97 29.37
N ARG A 113 -3.87 -6.25 29.50
CA ARG A 113 -4.07 -7.13 30.68
C ARG A 113 -3.79 -8.58 30.33
#